data_AF-K5XA73-F1
#
_entry.id   AF-K5XA73-F1
#
_cell.length_a   1.000
_cell.length_b   1.000
_cell.length_c   1.000
_cell.angle_alpha   90.00
_cell.angle_beta   90.00
_cell.angle_gamma   90.00
#
_symmetry.space_group_name_H-M   'P 1'
#
loop_
_entity.id
_entity.type
_entity.pdbx_description
1 polymer ?
#
loop_
_entity_poly.entity_id
_entity_poly.type
_entity_poly.pdbx_seq_one_letter_code
_entity_poly.pdbx_strand_id
1 'polypeptide(L)'
;MSEAVDSTQSEPHILVVLKYLGLPRDYEPSPVKQPEQFLAQYMRSLPQDLLVLFTPHVNAKQRTKLPTIRNRRLRYFDSDPPEFQMPLAKATFSSLWPGPVGNMQDVARREVEDEKEWADREFMDGRTEGRQVGKLAELLGTWTEEREAERARDLRREQREAEEAIPEEEEDTDDEDAAAAAAQEELSPQEMVELFKRRLKERFIYGLLDVVDYDRVDWDENWDSDLDRDEEERWFDDEEESAATALGAAVDP
;
A
#
# COMPACT_ATOMS: atom_id res chain seq x y z
N MET A 1 -13.09 24.71 -1.92
CA MET A 1 -14.01 24.77 -3.08
C MET A 1 -13.70 23.55 -3.91
N SER A 2 -14.46 22.47 -3.70
CA SER A 2 -14.25 21.20 -4.40
C SER A 2 -15.02 21.24 -5.70
N GLU A 3 -14.30 21.12 -6.82
CA GLU A 3 -14.90 20.93 -8.14
C GLU A 3 -15.61 19.58 -8.16
N ALA A 4 -16.94 19.61 -8.27
CA ALA A 4 -17.73 18.45 -8.64
C ALA A 4 -17.37 18.11 -10.09
N VAL A 5 -16.49 17.13 -10.28
CA VAL A 5 -16.20 16.56 -11.59
C VAL A 5 -17.50 16.01 -12.15
N ASP A 6 -17.89 16.56 -13.30
CA ASP A 6 -19.16 16.34 -14.00
C ASP A 6 -19.37 14.84 -14.30
N SER A 7 -20.22 14.19 -13.52
CA SER A 7 -20.50 12.75 -13.59
C SER A 7 -21.21 12.32 -14.88
N THR A 8 -21.53 13.25 -15.78
CA THR A 8 -22.27 12.99 -17.02
C THR A 8 -21.39 12.52 -18.18
N GLN A 9 -20.07 12.73 -18.15
CA GLN A 9 -19.17 12.32 -19.25
C GLN A 9 -18.69 10.88 -19.18
N SER A 10 -18.77 10.23 -18.01
CA SER A 10 -18.38 8.82 -17.82
C SER A 10 -19.50 7.82 -18.13
N GLU A 11 -20.76 8.26 -18.12
CA GLU A 11 -21.93 7.44 -18.45
C GLU A 11 -21.88 6.73 -19.82
N PRO A 12 -21.45 7.35 -20.94
CA PRO A 12 -21.54 6.70 -22.26
C PRO A 12 -20.62 5.48 -22.39
N HIS A 13 -19.46 5.48 -21.73
CA HIS A 13 -18.51 4.38 -21.79
C HIS A 13 -19.00 3.18 -20.99
N ILE A 14 -19.64 3.41 -19.85
CA ILE A 14 -20.16 2.35 -18.98
C ILE A 14 -21.38 1.65 -19.58
N LEU A 15 -22.15 2.33 -20.44
CA LEU A 15 -23.21 1.67 -21.22
C LEU A 15 -22.66 0.59 -22.16
N VAL A 16 -21.39 0.67 -22.59
CA VAL A 16 -20.75 -0.38 -23.39
C VAL A 16 -20.57 -1.64 -22.56
N VAL A 17 -20.23 -1.52 -21.27
CA VAL A 17 -20.07 -2.64 -20.34
C VAL A 17 -21.41 -3.37 -20.15
N LEU A 18 -22.49 -2.63 -19.89
CA LEU A 18 -23.83 -3.23 -19.76
C LEU A 18 -24.28 -3.90 -21.06
N LYS A 19 -24.02 -3.25 -22.21
CA LYS A 19 -24.34 -3.83 -23.52
C LYS A 19 -23.55 -5.10 -23.80
N TYR A 20 -22.27 -5.15 -23.44
CA TYR A 20 -21.41 -6.32 -23.62
C TYR A 20 -21.94 -7.52 -22.82
N LEU A 21 -22.34 -7.29 -21.57
CA LEU A 21 -22.94 -8.32 -20.71
C LEU A 21 -24.42 -8.63 -21.06
N GLY A 22 -25.02 -7.91 -22.01
CA GLY A 22 -26.43 -8.05 -22.36
C GLY A 22 -27.41 -7.59 -21.26
N LEU A 23 -26.96 -6.72 -20.35
CA LEU A 23 -27.74 -6.24 -19.22
C LEU A 23 -28.59 -5.01 -19.59
N PRO A 24 -29.75 -4.81 -18.94
CA PRO A 24 -30.54 -3.59 -19.06
C PRO A 24 -29.77 -2.33 -18.60
N ARG A 25 -30.19 -1.15 -19.05
CA ARG A 25 -29.56 0.13 -18.67
C ARG A 25 -29.81 0.52 -17.21
N ASP A 26 -30.90 0.02 -16.66
CA ASP A 26 -31.39 0.19 -15.30
C ASP A 26 -31.02 -0.99 -14.40
N TYR A 27 -30.03 -1.79 -14.80
CA TYR A 27 -29.56 -2.93 -14.02
C TYR A 27 -28.96 -2.50 -12.67
N GLU A 28 -29.27 -3.27 -11.62
CA GLU A 28 -28.68 -3.15 -10.29
C GLU A 28 -27.98 -4.47 -9.91
N PRO A 29 -26.74 -4.42 -9.38
CA PRO A 29 -25.97 -3.22 -8.98
C PRO A 29 -25.52 -2.36 -10.17
N SER A 30 -25.58 -1.04 -10.02
CA SER A 30 -25.22 -0.11 -11.10
C SER A 30 -23.69 0.01 -11.21
N PRO A 31 -23.11 -0.10 -12.42
CA PRO A 31 -21.67 0.05 -12.62
C PRO A 31 -21.13 1.46 -12.32
N VAL A 32 -21.97 2.48 -12.23
CA VAL A 32 -21.56 3.85 -11.86
C VAL A 32 -21.75 4.12 -10.37
N LYS A 33 -22.92 3.73 -9.82
CA LYS A 33 -23.28 4.05 -8.42
C LYS A 33 -22.73 3.04 -7.42
N GLN A 34 -22.60 1.78 -7.85
CA GLN A 34 -22.14 0.65 -7.04
C GLN A 34 -21.11 -0.19 -7.81
N PRO A 35 -20.01 0.43 -8.29
CA PRO A 35 -19.02 -0.24 -9.13
C PRO A 35 -18.38 -1.44 -8.42
N GLU A 36 -18.15 -1.34 -7.10
CA GLU A 36 -17.56 -2.43 -6.31
C GLU A 36 -18.44 -3.70 -6.34
N GLN A 37 -19.74 -3.56 -6.14
CA GLN A 37 -20.68 -4.70 -6.13
C GLN A 37 -20.84 -5.28 -7.53
N PHE A 38 -20.91 -4.41 -8.55
CA PHE A 38 -20.97 -4.83 -9.93
C PHE A 38 -19.73 -5.61 -10.36
N LEU A 39 -18.53 -5.09 -10.04
CA LEU A 39 -17.27 -5.76 -10.33
C LEU A 39 -17.13 -7.08 -9.57
N ALA A 40 -17.57 -7.16 -8.31
CA ALA A 40 -17.55 -8.42 -7.56
C ALA A 40 -18.31 -9.55 -8.27
N GLN A 41 -19.36 -9.20 -9.03
CA GLN A 41 -20.17 -10.17 -9.76
C GLN A 41 -19.66 -10.45 -11.18
N TYR A 42 -19.13 -9.44 -11.88
CA TYR A 42 -18.85 -9.51 -13.32
C TYR A 42 -17.39 -9.32 -13.72
N MET A 43 -16.47 -9.16 -12.78
CA MET A 43 -15.06 -8.90 -13.10
C MET A 43 -14.42 -10.01 -13.96
N ARG A 44 -14.76 -11.28 -13.69
CA ARG A 44 -14.24 -12.42 -14.46
C ARG A 44 -14.84 -12.56 -15.86
N SER A 45 -16.02 -11.96 -16.11
CA SER A 45 -16.70 -12.05 -17.42
C SER A 45 -16.39 -10.87 -18.33
N LEU A 46 -15.71 -9.84 -17.81
CA LEU A 46 -15.35 -8.64 -18.55
C LEU A 46 -13.89 -8.74 -19.03
N PRO A 47 -13.61 -8.41 -20.30
CA PRO A 47 -12.24 -8.29 -20.79
C PRO A 47 -11.54 -7.07 -20.17
N GLN A 48 -10.22 -7.15 -20.07
CA GLN A 48 -9.34 -6.09 -19.57
C GLN A 48 -9.67 -4.68 -20.12
N ASP A 49 -9.90 -4.54 -21.42
CA ASP A 49 -10.21 -3.24 -22.04
C ASP A 49 -11.47 -2.57 -21.45
N LEU A 50 -12.45 -3.37 -21.02
CA LEU A 50 -13.67 -2.88 -20.38
C LEU A 50 -13.49 -2.68 -18.87
N LEU A 51 -12.61 -3.45 -18.23
CA LEU A 51 -12.27 -3.27 -16.81
C LEU A 51 -11.57 -1.94 -16.55
N VAL A 52 -10.69 -1.50 -17.45
CA VAL A 52 -9.99 -0.20 -17.34
C VAL A 52 -10.95 0.99 -17.24
N LEU A 53 -12.17 0.88 -17.78
CA LEU A 53 -13.20 1.92 -17.69
C LEU A 53 -13.70 2.19 -16.26
N PHE A 54 -13.47 1.26 -15.32
CA PHE A 54 -13.82 1.42 -13.92
C PHE A 54 -12.77 2.20 -13.11
N THR A 55 -11.60 2.45 -13.69
CA THR A 55 -10.51 3.22 -13.06
C THR A 55 -10.95 4.55 -12.43
N PRO A 56 -11.68 5.43 -13.13
CA PRO A 56 -12.15 6.70 -12.55
C PRO A 56 -13.25 6.54 -11.49
N HIS A 57 -13.86 5.35 -11.37
CA HIS A 57 -14.99 5.10 -10.47
C HIS A 57 -14.60 4.36 -9.20
N VAL A 58 -13.43 3.73 -9.17
CA VAL A 58 -12.96 2.93 -8.04
C VAL A 58 -11.48 3.21 -7.78
N ASN A 59 -11.16 3.70 -6.58
CA ASN A 59 -9.78 3.91 -6.19
C ASN A 59 -9.06 2.60 -5.83
N ALA A 60 -7.72 2.63 -5.79
CA ALA A 60 -6.91 1.43 -5.54
C ALA A 60 -7.26 0.73 -4.20
N LYS A 61 -7.64 1.49 -3.16
CA LYS A 61 -8.08 0.97 -1.85
C LYS A 61 -9.42 0.25 -1.93
N GLN A 62 -10.40 0.81 -2.63
CA GLN A 62 -11.74 0.24 -2.83
C GLN A 62 -11.68 -1.07 -3.63
N ARG A 63 -10.82 -1.13 -4.66
CA ARG A 63 -10.62 -2.34 -5.46
C ARG A 63 -10.14 -3.53 -4.63
N THR A 64 -9.50 -3.30 -3.49
CA THR A 64 -9.01 -4.38 -2.61
C THR A 64 -10.12 -5.16 -1.92
N LYS A 65 -11.34 -4.61 -1.88
CA LYS A 65 -12.52 -5.37 -1.45
C LYS A 65 -12.80 -6.55 -2.38
N LEU A 66 -12.34 -6.50 -3.63
CA LEU A 66 -12.42 -7.58 -4.59
C LEU A 66 -11.28 -8.58 -4.31
N PRO A 67 -11.58 -9.83 -3.93
CA PRO A 67 -10.55 -10.84 -3.66
C PRO A 67 -9.63 -11.08 -4.86
N THR A 68 -10.19 -11.06 -6.08
CA THR A 68 -9.42 -11.21 -7.32
C THR A 68 -8.31 -10.17 -7.42
N ILE A 69 -8.59 -8.90 -7.14
CA ILE A 69 -7.59 -7.83 -7.18
C ILE A 69 -6.48 -8.05 -6.15
N ARG A 70 -6.83 -8.43 -4.91
CA ARG A 70 -5.83 -8.74 -3.88
C ARG A 70 -4.93 -9.89 -4.31
N ASN A 71 -5.50 -10.93 -4.89
CA ASN A 71 -4.74 -12.08 -5.39
C ASN A 71 -3.81 -11.68 -6.56
N ARG A 72 -4.29 -10.88 -7.52
CA ARG A 72 -3.47 -10.36 -8.62
C ARG A 72 -2.27 -9.56 -8.10
N ARG A 73 -2.49 -8.63 -7.16
CA ARG A 73 -1.42 -7.85 -6.52
C ARG A 73 -0.45 -8.74 -5.74
N LEU A 74 -0.95 -9.70 -4.98
CA LEU A 74 -0.11 -10.64 -4.25
C LEU A 74 0.84 -11.38 -5.19
N ARG A 75 0.31 -11.94 -6.30
CA ARG A 75 1.10 -12.65 -7.31
C ARG A 75 2.09 -11.73 -8.04
N TYR A 76 1.67 -10.53 -8.40
CA TYR A 76 2.57 -9.52 -8.98
C TYR A 76 3.73 -9.22 -8.05
N PHE A 77 3.47 -9.00 -6.75
CA PHE A 77 4.52 -8.76 -5.78
C PHE A 77 5.45 -9.97 -5.62
N ASP A 78 4.90 -11.18 -5.55
CA ASP A 78 5.67 -12.41 -5.40
C ASP A 78 6.51 -12.76 -6.65
N SER A 79 6.19 -12.15 -7.81
CA SER A 79 7.03 -12.19 -9.02
C SER A 79 8.32 -11.35 -8.92
N ASP A 80 8.50 -10.63 -7.81
CA ASP A 80 9.65 -9.78 -7.49
C ASP A 80 9.96 -8.72 -8.59
N PRO A 81 9.00 -7.80 -8.86
CA PRO A 81 9.15 -6.81 -9.91
C PRO A 81 10.24 -5.79 -9.52
N PRO A 82 10.91 -5.17 -10.51
CA PRO A 82 12.10 -4.35 -10.28
C PRO A 82 11.83 -3.12 -9.39
N GLU A 83 10.59 -2.61 -9.38
CA GLU A 83 10.15 -1.49 -8.53
C GLU A 83 10.13 -1.80 -7.03
N PHE A 84 9.97 -3.07 -6.65
CA PHE A 84 10.02 -3.52 -5.26
C PHE A 84 11.37 -4.13 -4.86
N GLN A 85 12.32 -4.22 -5.79
CA GLN A 85 13.68 -4.67 -5.51
C GLN A 85 14.52 -3.59 -4.82
N MET A 86 15.38 -4.03 -3.91
CA MET A 86 16.41 -3.18 -3.29
C MET A 86 17.53 -2.92 -4.31
N PRO A 87 18.06 -1.69 -4.46
CA PRO A 87 17.90 -0.52 -3.58
C PRO A 87 16.77 0.44 -3.96
N LEU A 88 16.09 0.22 -5.08
CA LEU A 88 15.10 1.14 -5.63
C LEU A 88 13.91 1.31 -4.69
N ALA A 89 13.37 0.22 -4.15
CA ALA A 89 12.25 0.26 -3.22
C ALA A 89 12.52 1.14 -1.99
N LYS A 90 13.75 1.11 -1.45
CA LYS A 90 14.13 1.94 -0.30
C LYS A 90 14.18 3.43 -0.65
N ALA A 91 14.59 3.77 -1.86
CA ALA A 91 14.61 5.16 -2.32
C ALA A 91 13.19 5.70 -2.53
N THR A 92 12.30 4.90 -3.12
CA THR A 92 10.92 5.29 -3.43
C THR A 92 10.03 5.30 -2.19
N PHE A 93 10.17 4.31 -1.31
CA PHE A 93 9.31 4.10 -0.14
C PHE A 93 10.08 4.29 1.17
N SER A 94 10.88 5.35 1.26
CA SER A 94 11.75 5.61 2.41
C SER A 94 10.98 5.73 3.73
N SER A 95 9.71 6.18 3.68
CA SER A 95 8.82 6.28 4.84
C SER A 95 8.45 4.94 5.48
N LEU A 96 8.55 3.83 4.74
CA LEU A 96 8.24 2.49 5.24
C LEU A 96 9.43 1.80 5.91
N TRP A 97 10.65 2.34 5.75
CA TRP A 97 11.87 1.75 6.28
C TRP A 97 11.87 1.79 7.82
N PRO A 98 12.01 0.64 8.51
CA PRO A 98 12.04 0.59 9.97
C PRO A 98 13.30 1.27 10.52
N GLY A 99 13.12 2.12 11.53
CA GLY A 99 14.18 2.89 12.19
C GLY A 99 13.67 4.23 12.72
N PRO A 100 14.40 4.89 13.65
CA PRO A 100 13.86 5.97 14.50
C PRO A 100 13.14 7.09 13.76
N VAL A 101 13.57 7.42 12.55
CA VAL A 101 12.79 8.15 11.54
C VAL A 101 13.49 7.85 10.22
N GLY A 102 12.88 7.08 9.30
CA GLY A 102 13.51 6.68 8.04
C GLY A 102 14.22 7.84 7.33
N ASN A 103 15.55 7.91 7.46
CA ASN A 103 16.44 8.99 7.03
C ASN A 103 16.17 10.41 7.55
N MET A 104 15.08 10.73 8.26
CA MET A 104 14.83 12.11 8.68
C MET A 104 15.77 12.54 9.80
N GLN A 105 16.16 11.62 10.70
CA GLN A 105 17.10 11.93 11.77
C GLN A 105 18.55 12.01 11.29
N ASP A 106 18.93 11.22 10.29
CA ASP A 106 20.25 11.31 9.64
C ASP A 106 20.35 12.54 8.71
N VAL A 107 19.26 12.89 8.01
CA VAL A 107 19.16 14.13 7.23
C VAL A 107 19.16 15.32 8.17
N ALA A 108 18.37 15.32 9.23
CA ALA A 108 18.38 16.36 10.27
C ALA A 108 19.75 16.50 10.92
N ARG A 109 20.43 15.39 11.24
CA ARG A 109 21.77 15.45 11.83
C ARG A 109 22.79 16.02 10.85
N ARG A 110 22.70 15.67 9.56
CA ARG A 110 23.52 16.28 8.52
C ARG A 110 23.18 17.74 8.29
N GLU A 111 21.91 18.13 8.31
CA GLU A 111 21.50 19.53 8.19
C GLU A 111 21.97 20.35 9.40
N VAL A 112 21.92 19.80 10.62
CA VAL A 112 22.47 20.44 11.82
C VAL A 112 24.00 20.53 11.77
N GLU A 113 24.69 19.51 11.26
CA GLU A 113 26.14 19.52 11.07
C GLU A 113 26.54 20.53 9.97
N ASP A 114 25.87 20.52 8.82
CA ASP A 114 26.09 21.43 7.69
C ASP A 114 25.76 22.88 8.06
N GLU A 115 24.73 23.13 8.86
CA GLU A 115 24.35 24.47 9.32
C GLU A 115 25.30 24.99 10.41
N LYS A 116 25.83 24.10 11.27
CA LYS A 116 26.96 24.44 12.17
C LYS A 116 28.21 24.78 11.38
N GLU A 117 28.57 23.98 10.38
CA GLU A 117 29.73 24.25 9.51
C GLU A 117 29.56 25.51 8.66
N TRP A 118 28.34 25.80 8.22
CA TRP A 118 27.99 27.04 7.55
C TRP A 118 28.13 28.25 8.47
N ALA A 119 27.58 28.18 9.69
CA ALA A 119 27.68 29.23 10.68
C ALA A 119 29.15 29.50 11.10
N ASP A 120 29.96 28.45 11.23
CA ASP A 120 31.38 28.58 11.56
C ASP A 120 32.23 29.12 10.40
N ARG A 121 31.91 28.80 9.14
CA ARG A 121 32.68 29.25 7.96
C ARG A 121 32.20 30.56 7.36
N GLU A 122 30.91 30.67 7.04
CA GLU A 122 30.36 31.75 6.20
C GLU A 122 29.84 32.93 7.02
N PHE A 123 29.22 32.67 8.19
CA PHE A 123 28.74 33.73 9.07
C PHE A 123 29.88 34.42 9.86
N MET A 124 30.96 33.70 10.14
CA MET A 124 32.07 34.15 10.99
C MET A 124 33.35 34.55 10.24
N ASP A 125 33.43 34.38 8.90
CA ASP A 125 34.60 34.72 8.07
C ASP A 125 35.94 34.21 8.70
N GLY A 126 35.87 33.07 9.40
CA GLY A 126 36.99 32.42 10.11
C GLY A 126 37.51 33.09 11.39
N ARG A 127 36.83 34.08 11.99
CA ARG A 127 37.33 34.80 13.18
C ARG A 127 36.91 34.14 14.51
N THR A 128 37.82 33.35 15.08
CA THR A 128 37.63 32.53 16.29
C THR A 128 37.67 33.30 17.63
N GLU A 129 37.42 34.61 17.67
CA GLU A 129 37.58 35.42 18.90
C GLU A 129 36.29 35.59 19.75
N GLY A 130 35.17 34.95 19.39
CA GLY A 130 33.87 35.12 20.05
C GLY A 130 33.36 33.90 20.83
N ARG A 131 33.80 33.70 22.08
CA ARG A 131 33.33 32.60 22.98
C ARG A 131 31.81 32.61 23.27
N GLN A 132 31.11 33.69 22.94
CA GLN A 132 29.66 33.85 23.09
C GLN A 132 28.87 33.29 21.89
N VAL A 133 29.51 32.98 20.76
CA VAL A 133 28.85 32.60 19.51
C VAL A 133 28.67 31.09 19.36
N GLY A 134 29.55 30.27 19.96
CA GLY A 134 29.34 28.82 20.06
C GLY A 134 28.04 28.46 20.78
N LYS A 135 27.64 29.29 21.76
CA LYS A 135 26.34 29.16 22.43
C LYS A 135 25.16 29.48 21.52
N LEU A 136 25.32 30.33 20.50
CA LEU A 136 24.28 30.67 19.52
C LEU A 136 24.11 29.55 18.48
N ALA A 137 25.21 28.94 18.02
CA ALA A 137 25.15 27.76 17.15
C ALA A 137 24.56 26.55 17.87
N GLU A 138 24.91 26.35 19.14
CA GLU A 138 24.29 25.35 20.01
C GLU A 138 22.80 25.64 20.22
N LEU A 139 22.43 26.90 20.51
CA LEU A 139 21.03 27.31 20.63
C LEU A 139 20.27 27.04 19.32
N LEU A 140 20.78 27.47 18.16
CA LEU A 140 20.15 27.26 16.86
C LEU A 140 19.90 25.77 16.56
N GLY A 141 20.87 24.90 16.89
CA GLY A 141 20.69 23.46 16.79
C GLY A 141 19.57 22.91 17.70
N THR A 142 19.38 23.48 18.89
CA THR A 142 18.25 23.07 19.76
C THR A 142 16.89 23.56 19.24
N TRP A 143 16.82 24.71 18.56
CA TRP A 143 15.58 25.22 17.97
C TRP A 143 15.15 24.45 16.71
N THR A 144 16.09 23.91 15.93
CA THR A 144 15.77 23.04 14.79
C THR A 144 15.25 21.70 15.27
N GLU A 145 15.88 21.12 16.30
CA GLU A 145 15.42 19.88 16.94
C GLU A 145 13.99 20.01 17.50
N GLU A 146 13.66 21.16 18.12
CA GLU A 146 12.29 21.43 18.60
C GLU A 146 11.28 21.55 17.45
N ARG A 147 11.66 22.18 16.33
CA ARG A 147 10.81 22.30 15.13
C ARG A 147 10.57 20.95 14.46
N GLU A 148 11.56 20.08 14.44
CA GLU A 148 11.39 18.72 13.90
C GLU A 148 10.60 17.81 14.84
N ALA A 149 10.77 17.97 16.15
CA ALA A 149 9.95 17.28 17.13
C ALA A 149 8.47 17.66 17.00
N GLU A 150 8.16 18.92 16.65
CA GLU A 150 6.79 19.35 16.34
C GLU A 150 6.26 18.67 15.06
N ARG A 151 7.02 18.68 13.96
CA ARG A 151 6.62 17.96 12.73
C ARG A 151 6.44 16.46 12.95
N ALA A 152 7.30 15.84 13.75
CA ALA A 152 7.21 14.41 14.08
C ALA A 152 5.94 14.11 14.89
N ARG A 153 5.49 15.02 15.76
CA ARG A 153 4.22 14.88 16.49
C ARG A 153 3.02 14.98 15.55
N ASP A 154 3.06 15.89 14.58
CA ASP A 154 1.99 16.02 13.58
C ASP A 154 1.93 14.79 12.67
N LEU A 155 3.08 14.28 12.23
CA LEU A 155 3.15 13.05 11.42
C LEU A 155 2.65 11.81 12.20
N ARG A 156 2.94 11.72 13.50
CA ARG A 156 2.38 10.66 14.37
C ARG A 156 0.87 10.80 14.53
N ARG A 157 0.34 12.03 14.55
CA ARG A 157 -1.10 12.27 14.58
C ARG A 157 -1.75 11.82 13.27
N GLU A 158 -1.17 12.18 12.14
CA GLU A 158 -1.64 11.75 10.81
C GLU A 158 -1.53 10.23 10.62
N GLN A 159 -0.46 9.59 11.10
CA GLN A 159 -0.33 8.12 11.07
C GLN A 159 -1.42 7.44 11.90
N ARG A 160 -1.69 7.94 13.12
CA ARG A 160 -2.76 7.41 13.97
C ARG A 160 -4.13 7.55 13.31
N GLU A 161 -4.41 8.70 12.70
CA GLU A 161 -5.66 8.92 11.95
C GLU A 161 -5.76 8.00 10.71
N ALA A 162 -4.63 7.67 10.08
CA ALA A 162 -4.59 6.72 8.96
C ALA A 162 -4.74 5.25 9.40
N GLU A 163 -4.29 4.90 10.61
CA GLU A 163 -4.47 3.59 11.24
C GLU A 163 -5.90 3.39 11.74
N GLU A 164 -6.51 4.41 12.35
CA GLU A 164 -7.93 4.42 12.76
C GLU A 164 -8.89 4.34 11.54
N ALA A 165 -8.41 4.68 10.34
CA ALA A 165 -9.12 4.52 9.07
C ALA A 165 -9.01 3.10 8.46
N ILE A 166 -8.40 2.15 9.18
CA ILE A 166 -8.41 0.71 8.92
C ILE A 166 -9.52 0.11 9.81
N PRO A 167 -10.59 -0.50 9.25
CA PRO A 167 -11.63 -1.15 10.05
C PRO A 167 -11.02 -2.23 10.97
N GLU A 168 -11.19 -2.03 12.27
CA GLU A 168 -10.62 -2.83 13.37
C GLU A 168 -11.09 -4.30 13.33
N GLU A 169 -10.15 -5.24 13.28
CA GLU A 169 -10.26 -6.48 14.06
C GLU A 169 -9.55 -6.21 15.38
N GLU A 170 -10.28 -6.34 16.49
CA GLU A 170 -9.84 -6.01 17.85
C GLU A 170 -8.53 -6.73 18.24
N GLU A 171 -7.45 -5.96 18.44
CA GLU A 171 -6.36 -6.39 19.33
C GLU A 171 -5.93 -5.20 20.20
N ASP A 172 -6.21 -5.35 21.50
CA ASP A 172 -5.99 -4.41 22.60
C ASP A 172 -4.48 -4.27 22.85
N THR A 173 -3.85 -3.15 22.44
CA THR A 173 -2.40 -2.96 22.67
C THR A 173 -1.96 -1.48 22.75
N ASP A 174 -2.51 -0.70 23.69
CA ASP A 174 -2.14 0.72 23.91
C ASP A 174 -0.88 0.90 24.81
N ASP A 175 -0.12 -0.17 25.10
CA ASP A 175 1.09 -0.12 25.96
C ASP A 175 2.36 -0.74 25.30
N GLU A 176 2.29 -1.24 24.05
CA GLU A 176 3.46 -1.85 23.36
C GLU A 176 4.18 -0.92 22.36
N ASP A 177 3.59 0.20 21.95
CA ASP A 177 4.20 1.07 20.92
C ASP A 177 5.47 1.78 21.40
N ALA A 178 5.58 2.09 22.70
CA ALA A 178 6.81 2.62 23.28
C ALA A 178 7.91 1.54 23.39
N ALA A 179 7.53 0.26 23.54
CA ALA A 179 8.45 -0.87 23.56
C ALA A 179 8.88 -1.28 22.14
N ALA A 180 8.01 -1.17 21.14
CA ALA A 180 8.30 -1.46 19.74
C ALA A 180 9.34 -0.50 19.13
N ALA A 181 9.34 0.78 19.55
CA ALA A 181 10.37 1.75 19.13
C ALA A 181 11.75 1.42 19.73
N ALA A 182 11.81 0.94 20.98
CA ALA A 182 13.06 0.52 21.63
C ALA A 182 13.56 -0.84 21.13
N ALA A 183 12.65 -1.77 20.79
CA ALA A 183 13.00 -3.08 20.22
C ALA A 183 13.54 -3.00 18.77
N GLN A 184 13.26 -1.91 18.05
CA GLN A 184 13.79 -1.69 16.70
C GLN A 184 15.29 -1.35 16.68
N GLU A 185 15.89 -0.90 17.79
CA GLU A 185 17.33 -0.60 17.87
C GLU A 185 18.22 -1.86 17.87
N GLU A 186 17.67 -3.05 18.10
CA GLU A 186 18.43 -4.31 18.13
C GLU A 186 18.26 -5.19 16.87
N LEU A 187 17.45 -4.77 15.90
CA LEU A 187 17.21 -5.57 14.71
C LEU A 187 18.46 -5.66 13.83
N SER A 188 18.80 -6.88 13.42
CA SER A 188 19.84 -7.11 12.44
C SER A 188 19.48 -6.44 11.10
N PRO A 189 20.48 -6.09 10.26
CA PRO A 189 20.22 -5.53 8.93
C PRO A 189 19.32 -6.38 8.04
N GLN A 190 19.30 -7.70 8.25
CA GLN A 190 18.45 -8.63 7.52
C GLN A 190 16.99 -8.52 7.98
N GLU A 191 16.75 -8.50 9.29
CA GLU A 191 15.42 -8.34 9.86
C GLU A 191 14.79 -6.98 9.49
N MET A 192 15.57 -5.91 9.42
CA MET A 192 15.10 -4.61 8.92
C MET A 192 14.61 -4.68 7.47
N VAL A 193 15.33 -5.41 6.60
CA VAL A 193 14.95 -5.60 5.20
C VAL A 193 13.66 -6.43 5.11
N GLU A 194 13.54 -7.48 5.91
CA GLU A 194 12.36 -8.34 5.93
C GLU A 194 11.11 -7.59 6.41
N LEU A 195 11.23 -6.81 7.48
CA LEU A 195 10.15 -5.95 7.97
C LEU A 195 9.75 -4.90 6.94
N PHE A 196 10.72 -4.27 6.29
CA PHE A 196 10.45 -3.32 5.21
C PHE A 196 9.69 -4.00 4.06
N LYS A 197 10.14 -5.16 3.60
CA LYS A 197 9.47 -5.93 2.55
C LYS A 197 8.06 -6.33 2.95
N ARG A 198 7.86 -6.75 4.21
CA ARG A 198 6.54 -7.10 4.74
C ARG A 198 5.58 -5.90 4.71
N ARG A 199 6.00 -4.75 5.24
CA ARG A 199 5.21 -3.51 5.21
C ARG A 199 4.91 -3.06 3.78
N LEU A 200 5.90 -3.14 2.90
CA LEU A 200 5.75 -2.79 1.49
C LEU A 200 4.72 -3.71 0.81
N LYS A 201 4.79 -5.02 1.05
CA LYS A 201 3.85 -6.03 0.54
C LYS A 201 2.42 -5.73 1.00
N GLU A 202 2.23 -5.49 2.30
CA GLU A 202 0.91 -5.18 2.88
C GLU A 202 0.33 -3.89 2.29
N ARG A 203 1.09 -2.79 2.31
CA ARG A 203 0.66 -1.50 1.76
C ARG A 203 0.35 -1.59 0.27
N PHE A 204 1.14 -2.37 -0.48
CA PHE A 204 0.88 -2.62 -1.90
C PHE A 204 -0.44 -3.37 -2.11
N ILE A 205 -0.63 -4.52 -1.45
CA ILE A 205 -1.85 -5.34 -1.58
C ILE A 205 -3.09 -4.51 -1.25
N TYR A 206 -3.05 -3.69 -0.21
CA TYR A 206 -4.17 -2.84 0.24
C TYR A 206 -4.35 -1.53 -0.54
N GLY A 207 -3.52 -1.26 -1.56
CA GLY A 207 -3.72 -0.09 -2.41
C GLY A 207 -3.35 1.23 -1.74
N LEU A 208 -2.36 1.20 -0.85
CA LEU A 208 -1.96 2.31 0.01
C LEU A 208 -0.63 2.96 -0.42
N LEU A 209 -0.10 2.64 -1.60
CA LEU A 209 1.13 3.23 -2.14
C LEU A 209 0.80 4.20 -3.26
N ASP A 210 0.92 5.51 -3.02
CA ASP A 210 0.49 6.54 -3.96
C ASP A 210 1.29 6.59 -5.28
N VAL A 211 2.53 6.10 -5.26
CA VAL A 211 3.47 6.18 -6.40
C VAL A 211 3.26 5.03 -7.41
N VAL A 212 2.52 3.98 -7.03
CA VAL A 212 2.40 2.76 -7.84
C VAL A 212 1.22 2.86 -8.81
N ASP A 213 1.45 2.47 -10.06
CA ASP A 213 0.39 2.33 -11.06
C ASP A 213 -0.35 1.00 -10.85
N TYR A 214 -1.40 1.05 -10.04
CA TYR A 214 -2.24 -0.11 -9.75
C TYR A 214 -3.04 -0.60 -10.96
N ASP A 215 -3.38 0.25 -11.94
CA ASP A 215 -4.22 -0.14 -13.07
C ASP A 215 -3.54 -1.23 -13.92
N ARG A 216 -2.21 -1.17 -14.02
CA ARG A 216 -1.41 -2.16 -14.73
C ARG A 216 -1.53 -3.55 -14.13
N VAL A 217 -1.72 -3.67 -12.82
CA VAL A 217 -1.76 -4.96 -12.10
C VAL A 217 -3.20 -5.39 -11.85
N ASP A 218 -4.04 -4.48 -11.40
CA ASP A 218 -5.43 -4.71 -11.03
C ASP A 218 -6.24 -5.29 -12.18
N TRP A 219 -6.03 -4.79 -13.40
CA TRP A 219 -6.83 -5.18 -14.56
C TRP A 219 -6.17 -6.25 -15.43
N ASP A 220 -4.94 -6.66 -15.12
CA ASP A 220 -4.20 -7.68 -15.89
C ASP A 220 -4.65 -9.09 -15.51
N GLU A 221 -5.34 -9.75 -16.44
CA GLU A 221 -5.87 -11.10 -16.31
C GLU A 221 -4.78 -12.18 -16.27
N ASN A 222 -3.55 -11.88 -16.72
CA ASN A 222 -2.45 -12.85 -16.69
C ASN A 222 -2.10 -13.31 -15.28
N TRP A 223 -2.44 -12.52 -14.25
CA TRP A 223 -2.23 -12.89 -12.86
C TRP A 223 -3.30 -13.84 -12.31
N ASP A 224 -4.37 -14.12 -13.05
CA ASP A 224 -5.42 -15.07 -12.64
C ASP A 224 -5.13 -16.52 -13.10
N SER A 225 -4.11 -16.75 -13.93
CA SER A 225 -3.91 -18.00 -14.69
C SER A 225 -3.77 -19.30 -13.88
N ASP A 226 -3.48 -19.24 -12.58
CA ASP A 226 -3.38 -20.45 -11.75
C ASP A 226 -4.66 -20.73 -10.95
N LEU A 227 -5.62 -19.79 -10.90
CA LEU A 227 -6.93 -20.08 -10.29
C LEU A 227 -7.73 -21.09 -11.13
N ASP A 228 -7.59 -21.05 -12.45
CA ASP A 228 -8.22 -22.04 -13.33
C ASP A 228 -7.69 -23.45 -13.05
N ARG A 229 -6.40 -23.58 -12.70
CA ARG A 229 -5.81 -24.87 -12.36
C ARG A 229 -6.28 -25.40 -11.01
N ASP A 230 -6.38 -24.55 -9.98
CA ASP A 230 -6.87 -24.95 -8.66
C ASP A 230 -8.40 -25.25 -8.69
N GLU A 231 -9.17 -24.49 -9.49
CA GLU A 231 -10.60 -24.74 -9.72
C GLU A 231 -10.82 -26.01 -10.57
N GLU A 232 -9.97 -26.29 -11.55
CA GLU A 232 -9.95 -27.55 -12.31
C GLU A 232 -9.53 -28.74 -11.45
N GLU A 233 -8.43 -28.65 -10.68
CA GLU A 233 -7.96 -29.74 -9.79
C GLU A 233 -9.04 -30.09 -8.74
N ARG A 234 -9.76 -29.10 -8.20
CA ARG A 234 -10.91 -29.33 -7.30
C ARG A 234 -12.08 -30.01 -7.99
N TRP A 235 -12.31 -29.75 -9.28
CA TRP A 235 -13.34 -30.42 -10.05
C TRP A 235 -13.01 -31.89 -10.33
N PHE A 236 -11.72 -32.23 -10.47
CA PHE A 236 -11.26 -33.61 -10.61
C PHE A 236 -11.30 -34.39 -9.29
N ASP A 237 -10.99 -33.77 -8.16
CA ASP A 237 -11.04 -34.42 -6.83
C ASP A 237 -12.50 -34.77 -6.42
N ASP A 238 -13.48 -33.92 -6.71
CA ASP A 238 -14.90 -34.20 -6.42
C ASP A 238 -15.48 -35.35 -7.30
N GLU A 239 -14.97 -35.55 -8.53
CA GLU A 239 -15.33 -36.70 -9.37
C GLU A 239 -14.70 -38.02 -8.86
N GLU A 240 -13.49 -37.99 -8.32
CA GLU A 240 -12.82 -39.18 -7.80
C GLU A 240 -13.46 -39.68 -6.49
N GLU A 241 -13.90 -38.77 -5.60
CA GLU A 241 -14.58 -39.14 -4.35
C GLU A 241 -15.99 -39.70 -4.60
N SER A 242 -16.72 -39.15 -5.57
CA SER A 242 -18.06 -39.62 -5.94
C SER A 242 -18.03 -40.96 -6.70
N ALA A 243 -17.01 -41.23 -7.51
CA ALA A 243 -16.78 -42.53 -8.15
C ALA A 243 -16.30 -43.60 -7.15
N ALA A 244 -15.42 -43.26 -6.20
CA ALA A 244 -14.93 -44.18 -5.19
C ALA A 244 -16.03 -44.59 -4.18
N THR A 245 -16.89 -43.64 -3.79
CA THR A 245 -18.01 -43.91 -2.88
C THR A 245 -19.10 -44.78 -3.53
N ALA A 246 -19.33 -44.65 -4.85
CA ALA A 246 -20.26 -45.50 -5.59
C ALA A 246 -19.77 -46.95 -5.76
N LEU A 247 -18.45 -47.18 -5.83
CA LEU A 247 -17.88 -48.53 -5.94
C LEU A 247 -17.78 -49.26 -4.58
N GLY A 248 -17.66 -48.52 -3.47
CA GLY A 248 -17.59 -49.09 -2.11
C GLY A 248 -18.92 -49.59 -1.56
N ALA A 249 -20.06 -49.13 -2.10
CA ALA A 249 -21.40 -49.52 -1.64
C ALA A 249 -21.95 -50.80 -2.30
N ALA A 250 -21.23 -51.39 -3.27
CA ALA A 250 -21.67 -52.57 -4.01
C ALA A 250 -21.04 -53.90 -3.53
N VAL A 251 -20.24 -53.87 -2.46
CA VAL A 251 -19.61 -55.07 -1.89
C VAL A 251 -20.01 -55.19 -0.42
N ASP A 252 -21.21 -55.72 -0.17
CA ASP A 252 -21.43 -56.58 0.99
C ASP A 252 -22.51 -57.63 0.65
N PRO A 253 -22.19 -58.94 0.75
CA PRO A 253 -23.08 -60.05 0.36
C PRO A 253 -24.18 -60.38 1.38
#